data_AF-A0A7H4LIE6-F1
#
_entry.id   AF-A0A7H4LIE6-F1
#
_cell.length_a   1.000
_cell.length_b   1.000
_cell.length_c   1.000
_cell.angle_alpha   90.00
_cell.angle_beta   90.00
_cell.angle_gamma   90.00
#
_symmetry.space_group_name_H-M   'P 1'
#
loop_
_entity.id
_entity.type
_entity.pdbx_description
1 polymer ?
#
loop_
_entity_poly.entity_id
_entity_poly.type
_entity_poly.pdbx_seq_one_letter_code
_entity_poly.pdbx_strand_id
1 'polypeptide(L)'
;MSAVVQKVQSAKSGLTEACALLTSAALTAEVDALKQSLERSEKGLGLAKKQLEDKEGTEVATLKEALSKAEDNAAMERTEREKQEARVAEVQQELHALAKKHERLELDSKTQESELASALESAKSAKAEAQKALQEIEAIKKIAAGAFADLPRSVSDAAAFYRAEEGSSTEKVFWSQYAEAGHPVPLSDQQKQLVELHKVAEQAMKGLIVRLWPGEVVTGSYFGLVRRLVDACPRLEVIKRSVCIEGARRALARAKVHWGKLDAEKLVTDGPPEGKEHRRPEMYYEGVLKGARLVANECSRDVIFE
;
A
#
# COMPACT_ATOMS: atom_id res chain seq x y z
N MET A 1 -73.64 -124.16 -114.52
CA MET A 1 -73.86 -122.87 -113.84
C MET A 1 -72.61 -122.51 -113.04
N SER A 2 -71.59 -121.96 -113.71
CA SER A 2 -70.23 -121.75 -113.17
C SER A 2 -69.73 -120.30 -113.35
N ALA A 3 -70.62 -119.31 -113.50
CA ALA A 3 -70.21 -117.96 -113.94
C ALA A 3 -70.68 -116.78 -113.05
N VAL A 4 -71.49 -117.00 -112.01
CA VAL A 4 -72.10 -115.88 -111.25
C VAL A 4 -71.49 -115.69 -109.86
N VAL A 5 -70.98 -116.75 -109.22
CA VAL A 5 -70.44 -116.65 -107.84
C VAL A 5 -69.06 -115.97 -107.80
N GLN A 6 -68.29 -116.00 -108.89
CA GLN A 6 -66.96 -115.39 -108.97
C GLN A 6 -66.98 -113.85 -109.12
N LYS A 7 -68.14 -113.24 -109.39
CA LYS A 7 -68.27 -111.77 -109.58
C LYS A 7 -68.56 -110.99 -108.29
N VAL A 8 -69.04 -111.64 -107.23
CA VAL A 8 -69.40 -110.95 -105.96
C VAL A 8 -68.19 -110.81 -105.02
N GLN A 9 -67.18 -111.68 -105.12
CA GLN A 9 -65.95 -111.56 -104.30
C GLN A 9 -65.00 -110.45 -104.78
N SER A 10 -65.10 -110.00 -106.04
CA SER A 10 -64.20 -108.96 -106.59
C SER A 10 -64.61 -107.53 -106.23
N ALA A 11 -65.86 -107.28 -105.82
CA ALA A 11 -66.35 -105.91 -105.55
C ALA A 11 -66.20 -105.49 -104.07
N LYS A 12 -65.99 -106.43 -103.14
CA LYS A 12 -65.85 -106.14 -101.71
C LYS A 12 -64.42 -105.80 -101.28
N SER A 13 -63.41 -106.25 -102.02
CA SER A 13 -62.00 -105.92 -101.74
C SER A 13 -61.60 -104.50 -102.17
N GLY A 14 -62.28 -103.92 -103.16
CA GLY A 14 -61.94 -102.59 -103.69
C GLY A 14 -62.37 -101.40 -102.82
N LEU A 15 -63.40 -101.54 -101.99
CA LEU A 15 -63.94 -100.42 -101.21
C LEU A 15 -63.23 -100.23 -99.85
N THR A 16 -62.59 -101.29 -99.32
CA THR A 16 -61.86 -101.23 -98.05
C THR A 16 -60.41 -100.72 -98.18
N GLU A 17 -59.81 -100.77 -99.38
CA GLU A 17 -58.46 -100.24 -99.61
C GLU A 17 -58.43 -98.73 -99.92
N ALA A 18 -59.50 -98.16 -100.47
CA ALA A 18 -59.57 -96.73 -100.76
C ALA A 18 -59.75 -95.85 -99.50
N CYS A 19 -60.27 -96.40 -98.40
CA CYS A 19 -60.53 -95.64 -97.16
C CYS A 19 -59.34 -95.59 -96.19
N ALA A 20 -58.30 -96.42 -96.39
CA ALA A 20 -57.10 -96.47 -95.56
C ALA A 20 -55.94 -95.60 -96.08
N LEU A 21 -55.94 -95.25 -97.37
CA LEU A 21 -54.87 -94.46 -97.99
C LEU A 21 -55.05 -92.94 -97.87
N LEU A 22 -56.27 -92.45 -97.65
CA LEU A 22 -56.54 -91.01 -97.49
C LEU A 22 -56.30 -90.51 -96.05
N THR A 23 -56.30 -91.40 -95.04
CA THR A 23 -56.03 -91.05 -93.64
C THR A 23 -54.55 -91.08 -93.28
N SER A 24 -53.70 -91.87 -93.96
CA SER A 24 -52.26 -91.93 -93.65
C SER A 24 -51.47 -90.74 -94.20
N ALA A 25 -51.87 -90.19 -95.35
CA ALA A 25 -51.22 -89.03 -95.98
C ALA A 25 -51.52 -87.71 -95.25
N ALA A 26 -52.73 -87.55 -94.68
CA ALA A 26 -53.09 -86.38 -93.87
C ALA A 26 -52.36 -86.38 -92.52
N LEU A 27 -52.24 -87.54 -91.87
CA LEU A 27 -51.51 -87.68 -90.61
C LEU A 27 -50.00 -87.49 -90.76
N THR A 28 -49.39 -87.85 -91.90
CA THR A 28 -47.96 -87.63 -92.13
C THR A 28 -47.63 -86.15 -92.38
N ALA A 29 -48.48 -85.41 -93.12
CA ALA A 29 -48.28 -83.98 -93.33
C ALA A 29 -48.47 -83.15 -92.04
N GLU A 30 -49.44 -83.51 -91.19
CA GLU A 30 -49.61 -82.85 -89.88
C GLU A 30 -48.49 -83.16 -88.90
N VAL A 31 -48.00 -84.41 -88.88
CA VAL A 31 -46.86 -84.81 -88.04
C VAL A 31 -45.58 -84.08 -88.46
N ASP A 32 -45.31 -83.93 -89.76
CA ASP A 32 -44.13 -83.19 -90.23
C ASP A 32 -44.24 -81.68 -89.97
N ALA A 33 -45.44 -81.09 -90.09
CA ALA A 33 -45.68 -79.69 -89.74
C ALA A 33 -45.52 -79.43 -88.22
N LEU A 34 -46.05 -80.32 -87.38
CA LEU A 34 -45.88 -80.26 -85.93
C LEU A 34 -44.43 -80.49 -85.52
N LYS A 35 -43.70 -81.39 -86.19
CA LYS A 35 -42.27 -81.62 -85.95
C LYS A 35 -41.44 -80.40 -86.29
N GLN A 36 -41.72 -79.73 -87.41
CA GLN A 36 -41.04 -78.49 -87.78
C GLN A 36 -41.40 -77.33 -86.84
N SER A 37 -42.64 -77.27 -86.34
CA SER A 37 -43.07 -76.28 -85.35
C SER A 37 -42.41 -76.52 -83.99
N LEU A 38 -42.31 -77.77 -83.56
CA LEU A 38 -41.61 -78.16 -82.34
C LEU A 38 -40.13 -77.81 -82.43
N GLU A 39 -39.47 -78.10 -83.55
CA GLU A 39 -38.06 -77.80 -83.74
C GLU A 39 -37.78 -76.28 -83.78
N ARG A 40 -38.71 -75.48 -84.33
CA ARG A 40 -38.65 -74.01 -84.27
C ARG A 40 -38.87 -73.48 -82.84
N SER A 41 -39.82 -74.07 -82.11
CA SER A 41 -40.11 -73.68 -80.72
C SER A 41 -38.97 -74.06 -79.79
N GLU A 42 -38.34 -75.23 -79.97
CA GLU A 42 -37.16 -75.65 -79.21
C GLU A 42 -35.95 -74.76 -79.50
N LYS A 43 -35.72 -74.38 -80.77
CA LYS A 43 -34.68 -73.40 -81.13
C LYS A 43 -34.98 -72.02 -80.56
N GLY A 44 -36.24 -71.57 -80.60
CA GLY A 44 -36.67 -70.30 -80.01
C GLY A 44 -36.53 -70.27 -78.48
N LEU A 45 -36.88 -71.37 -77.81
CA LEU A 45 -36.76 -71.52 -76.35
C LEU A 45 -35.28 -71.65 -75.94
N GLY A 46 -34.44 -72.31 -76.73
CA GLY A 46 -32.99 -72.33 -76.54
C GLY A 46 -32.35 -70.94 -76.70
N LEU A 47 -32.83 -70.12 -77.64
CA LEU A 47 -32.37 -68.74 -77.82
C LEU A 47 -32.86 -67.81 -76.70
N ALA A 48 -34.13 -67.93 -76.30
CA ALA A 48 -34.69 -67.16 -75.20
C ALA A 48 -34.01 -67.52 -73.86
N LYS A 49 -33.73 -68.80 -73.62
CA LYS A 49 -33.01 -69.28 -72.44
C LYS A 49 -31.57 -68.75 -72.40
N LYS A 50 -30.85 -68.78 -73.54
CA LYS A 50 -29.51 -68.16 -73.62
C LYS A 50 -29.55 -66.65 -73.41
N GLN A 51 -30.52 -65.93 -74.00
CA GLN A 51 -30.64 -64.50 -73.75
C GLN A 51 -31.02 -64.17 -72.30
N LEU A 52 -31.78 -65.04 -71.63
CA LEU A 52 -32.10 -64.87 -70.22
C LEU A 52 -30.87 -65.13 -69.36
N GLU A 53 -30.13 -66.22 -69.60
CA GLU A 53 -28.88 -66.54 -68.89
C GLU A 53 -27.79 -65.48 -69.14
N ASP A 54 -27.70 -64.93 -70.36
CA ASP A 54 -26.75 -63.87 -70.70
C ASP A 54 -27.16 -62.51 -70.09
N LYS A 55 -28.47 -62.19 -70.05
CA LYS A 55 -29.00 -60.97 -69.38
C LYS A 55 -28.91 -61.05 -67.87
N GLU A 56 -29.31 -62.18 -67.26
CA GLU A 56 -29.14 -62.42 -65.83
C GLU A 56 -27.65 -62.43 -65.47
N GLY A 57 -26.80 -63.03 -66.28
CA GLY A 57 -25.35 -63.02 -66.08
C GLY A 57 -24.75 -61.61 -66.13
N THR A 58 -25.20 -60.75 -67.05
CA THR A 58 -24.70 -59.37 -67.19
C THR A 58 -25.29 -58.40 -66.15
N GLU A 59 -26.58 -58.51 -65.81
CA GLU A 59 -27.19 -57.74 -64.72
C GLU A 59 -26.65 -58.17 -63.35
N VAL A 60 -26.50 -59.47 -63.09
CA VAL A 60 -25.91 -59.95 -61.83
C VAL A 60 -24.44 -59.54 -61.73
N ALA A 61 -23.67 -59.57 -62.84
CA ALA A 61 -22.29 -59.09 -62.83
C ALA A 61 -22.20 -57.58 -62.53
N THR A 62 -23.05 -56.76 -63.15
CA THR A 62 -23.06 -55.30 -62.91
C THR A 62 -23.56 -54.94 -61.51
N LEU A 63 -24.57 -55.63 -60.98
CA LEU A 63 -25.02 -55.46 -59.60
C LEU A 63 -23.98 -55.92 -58.58
N LYS A 64 -23.24 -57.00 -58.87
CA LYS A 64 -22.16 -57.49 -58.01
C LYS A 64 -20.96 -56.54 -57.96
N GLU A 65 -20.61 -55.94 -59.10
CA GLU A 65 -19.58 -54.91 -59.16
C GLU A 65 -20.02 -53.63 -58.43
N ALA A 66 -21.26 -53.20 -58.61
CA ALA A 66 -21.83 -52.06 -57.89
C ALA A 66 -21.91 -52.30 -56.38
N LEU A 67 -22.25 -53.52 -55.95
CA LEU A 67 -22.30 -53.91 -54.54
C LEU A 67 -20.91 -53.91 -53.92
N SER A 68 -19.91 -54.53 -54.58
CA SER A 68 -18.52 -54.50 -54.12
C SER A 68 -18.01 -53.06 -53.96
N LYS A 69 -18.29 -52.20 -54.94
CA LYS A 69 -17.88 -50.79 -54.89
C LYS A 69 -18.60 -50.02 -53.79
N ALA A 70 -19.87 -50.33 -53.52
CA ALA A 70 -20.62 -49.75 -52.42
C ALA A 70 -20.11 -50.23 -51.05
N GLU A 71 -19.73 -51.50 -50.93
CA GLU A 71 -19.11 -52.07 -49.74
C GLU A 71 -17.74 -51.44 -49.45
N ASP A 72 -16.89 -51.27 -50.47
CA ASP A 72 -15.60 -50.60 -50.34
C ASP A 72 -15.75 -49.13 -49.92
N ASN A 73 -16.70 -48.41 -50.53
CA ASN A 73 -17.01 -47.02 -50.16
C ASN A 73 -17.56 -46.93 -48.72
N ALA A 74 -18.44 -47.85 -48.33
CA ALA A 74 -18.98 -47.89 -46.97
C ALA A 74 -17.90 -48.21 -45.93
N ALA A 75 -16.95 -49.09 -46.26
CA ALA A 75 -15.79 -49.37 -45.41
C ALA A 75 -14.93 -48.11 -45.25
N MET A 76 -14.63 -47.40 -46.33
CA MET A 76 -13.87 -46.15 -46.29
C MET A 76 -14.59 -45.08 -45.44
N GLU A 77 -15.89 -44.87 -45.65
CA GLU A 77 -16.69 -43.94 -44.85
C GLU A 77 -16.72 -44.29 -43.36
N ARG A 78 -16.75 -45.58 -43.00
CA ARG A 78 -16.68 -46.00 -41.59
C ARG A 78 -15.34 -45.63 -40.97
N THR A 79 -14.24 -45.90 -41.65
CA THR A 79 -12.90 -45.52 -41.14
C THR A 79 -12.75 -44.00 -41.01
N GLU A 80 -13.37 -43.22 -41.89
CA GLU A 80 -13.34 -41.76 -41.81
C GLU A 80 -14.25 -41.24 -40.69
N ARG A 81 -15.46 -41.81 -40.51
CA ARG A 81 -16.33 -41.49 -39.36
C ARG A 81 -15.63 -41.77 -38.03
N GLU A 82 -14.97 -42.93 -37.90
CA GLU A 82 -14.24 -43.28 -36.68
C GLU A 82 -13.12 -42.26 -36.37
N LYS A 83 -12.39 -41.80 -37.38
CA LYS A 83 -11.39 -40.73 -37.21
C LYS A 83 -12.03 -39.40 -36.80
N GLN A 84 -13.17 -39.04 -37.38
CA GLN A 84 -13.89 -37.83 -37.02
C GLN A 84 -14.47 -37.91 -35.60
N GLU A 85 -15.01 -39.05 -35.19
CA GLU A 85 -15.47 -39.30 -33.82
C GLU A 85 -14.34 -39.15 -32.80
N ALA A 86 -13.15 -39.70 -33.10
CA ALA A 86 -11.98 -39.54 -32.25
C ALA A 86 -11.57 -38.05 -32.10
N ARG A 87 -11.56 -37.29 -33.21
CA ARG A 87 -11.29 -35.85 -33.18
C ARG A 87 -12.36 -35.06 -32.40
N VAL A 88 -13.63 -35.42 -32.53
CA VAL A 88 -14.72 -34.79 -31.77
C VAL A 88 -14.56 -35.08 -30.27
N ALA A 89 -14.19 -36.30 -29.88
CA ALA A 89 -13.92 -36.65 -28.49
C ALA A 89 -12.74 -35.85 -27.91
N GLU A 90 -11.66 -35.68 -28.68
CA GLU A 90 -10.50 -34.86 -28.31
C GLU A 90 -10.91 -33.39 -28.09
N VAL A 91 -11.63 -32.79 -29.06
CA VAL A 91 -12.12 -31.42 -28.97
C VAL A 91 -13.08 -31.23 -27.78
N GLN A 92 -13.94 -32.21 -27.49
CA GLN A 92 -14.82 -32.17 -26.31
C GLN A 92 -14.02 -32.17 -25.01
N GLN A 93 -12.97 -32.99 -24.93
CA GLN A 93 -12.09 -33.04 -23.76
C GLN A 93 -11.32 -31.73 -23.57
N GLU A 94 -10.80 -31.15 -24.65
CA GLU A 94 -10.13 -29.83 -24.64
C GLU A 94 -11.08 -28.70 -24.22
N LEU A 95 -12.30 -28.67 -24.77
CA LEU A 95 -13.32 -27.69 -24.41
C LEU A 95 -13.66 -27.76 -22.93
N HIS A 96 -13.84 -28.95 -22.38
CA HIS A 96 -14.12 -29.14 -20.97
C HIS A 96 -12.92 -28.74 -20.09
N ALA A 97 -11.69 -29.05 -20.53
CA ALA A 97 -10.48 -28.60 -19.84
C ALA A 97 -10.35 -27.06 -19.85
N LEU A 98 -10.69 -26.42 -20.96
CA LEU A 98 -10.68 -24.96 -21.10
C LEU A 98 -11.76 -24.31 -20.23
N ALA A 99 -12.97 -24.89 -20.20
CA ALA A 99 -14.05 -24.41 -19.33
C ALA A 99 -13.64 -24.42 -17.85
N LYS A 100 -13.00 -25.50 -17.38
CA LYS A 100 -12.46 -25.58 -16.01
C LYS A 100 -11.37 -24.55 -15.73
N LYS A 101 -10.51 -24.24 -16.71
CA LYS A 101 -9.50 -23.18 -16.56
C LYS A 101 -10.15 -21.80 -16.48
N HIS A 102 -11.18 -21.55 -17.27
CA HIS A 102 -11.91 -20.29 -17.25
C HIS A 102 -12.61 -20.05 -15.91
N GLU A 103 -13.29 -21.07 -15.37
CA GLU A 103 -13.95 -20.99 -14.06
C GLU A 103 -12.94 -20.67 -12.93
N ARG A 104 -11.76 -21.29 -12.95
CA ARG A 104 -10.67 -20.96 -12.00
C ARG A 104 -10.20 -19.52 -12.15
N LEU A 105 -9.96 -19.06 -13.38
CA LEU A 105 -9.55 -17.68 -13.64
C LEU A 105 -10.60 -16.67 -13.19
N GLU A 106 -11.89 -16.99 -13.33
CA GLU A 106 -12.96 -16.10 -12.87
C GLU A 106 -12.97 -15.99 -11.33
N LEU A 107 -12.73 -17.10 -10.62
CA LEU A 107 -12.59 -17.10 -9.17
C LEU A 107 -11.35 -16.34 -8.70
N ASP A 108 -10.21 -16.55 -9.37
CA ASP A 108 -8.96 -15.83 -9.08
C ASP A 108 -9.13 -14.31 -9.34
N SER A 109 -9.80 -13.93 -10.43
CA SER A 109 -10.11 -12.53 -10.76
C SER A 109 -10.97 -11.88 -9.67
N LYS A 110 -12.03 -12.55 -9.23
CA LYS A 110 -12.89 -12.06 -8.14
C LYS A 110 -12.12 -11.90 -6.82
N THR A 111 -11.20 -12.83 -6.54
CA THR A 111 -10.34 -12.76 -5.36
C THR A 111 -9.42 -11.55 -5.43
N GLN A 112 -8.71 -11.37 -6.55
CA GLN A 112 -7.85 -10.21 -6.78
C GLN A 112 -8.62 -8.88 -6.72
N GLU A 113 -9.84 -8.81 -7.26
CA GLU A 113 -10.69 -7.63 -7.14
C GLU A 113 -10.97 -7.26 -5.68
N SER A 114 -11.28 -8.25 -4.83
CA SER A 114 -11.51 -8.03 -3.41
C SER A 114 -10.26 -7.58 -2.65
N GLU A 115 -9.10 -8.15 -2.98
CA GLU A 115 -7.80 -7.77 -2.41
C GLU A 115 -7.42 -6.33 -2.81
N LEU A 116 -7.62 -5.98 -4.08
CA LEU A 116 -7.32 -4.66 -4.60
C LEU A 116 -8.25 -3.60 -3.99
N ALA A 117 -9.53 -3.90 -3.81
CA ALA A 117 -10.47 -3.03 -3.09
C ALA A 117 -10.02 -2.78 -1.64
N SER A 118 -9.61 -3.84 -0.92
CA SER A 118 -9.09 -3.72 0.44
C SER A 118 -7.79 -2.90 0.50
N ALA A 119 -6.86 -3.14 -0.43
CA ALA A 119 -5.61 -2.39 -0.52
C ALA A 119 -5.85 -0.89 -0.81
N LEU A 120 -6.84 -0.59 -1.66
CA LEU A 120 -7.21 0.78 -2.00
C LEU A 120 -7.80 1.52 -0.79
N GLU A 121 -8.69 0.89 -0.03
CA GLU A 121 -9.21 1.48 1.21
C GLU A 121 -8.12 1.68 2.27
N SER A 122 -7.22 0.71 2.44
CA SER A 122 -6.05 0.86 3.31
C SER A 122 -5.16 2.03 2.88
N ALA A 123 -4.88 2.17 1.58
CA ALA A 123 -4.09 3.27 1.03
C ALA A 123 -4.77 4.64 1.23
N LYS A 124 -6.10 4.72 1.14
CA LYS A 124 -6.87 5.94 1.46
C LYS A 124 -6.73 6.32 2.94
N SER A 125 -6.84 5.35 3.84
CA SER A 125 -6.65 5.58 5.28
C SER A 125 -5.24 6.08 5.57
N ALA A 126 -4.22 5.39 5.04
CA ALA A 126 -2.82 5.79 5.20
C ALA A 126 -2.54 7.20 4.66
N LYS A 127 -3.17 7.57 3.54
CA LYS A 127 -3.08 8.94 3.00
C LYS A 127 -3.71 9.96 3.94
N ALA A 128 -4.88 9.67 4.52
CA ALA A 128 -5.54 10.57 5.46
C ALA A 128 -4.69 10.78 6.73
N GLU A 129 -4.08 9.71 7.25
CA GLU A 129 -3.15 9.78 8.39
C GLU A 129 -1.90 10.62 8.05
N ALA A 130 -1.29 10.41 6.88
CA ALA A 130 -0.14 11.19 6.43
C ALA A 130 -0.48 12.68 6.27
N GLN A 131 -1.68 13.00 5.75
CA GLN A 131 -2.15 14.38 5.63
C GLN A 131 -2.35 15.04 7.00
N LYS A 132 -2.89 14.30 7.97
CA LYS A 132 -3.02 14.79 9.35
C LYS A 132 -1.64 15.07 9.96
N ALA A 133 -0.69 14.15 9.82
CA ALA A 133 0.67 14.34 10.31
C ALA A 133 1.36 15.57 9.70
N LEU A 134 1.15 15.82 8.40
CA LEU A 134 1.65 17.03 7.74
C LEU A 134 1.06 18.32 8.32
N GLN A 135 -0.25 18.34 8.63
CA GLN A 135 -0.89 19.48 9.28
C GLN A 135 -0.34 19.72 10.69
N GLU A 136 -0.10 18.65 11.46
CA GLU A 136 0.53 18.72 12.78
C GLU A 136 1.95 19.29 12.69
N ILE A 137 2.75 18.84 11.73
CA ILE A 137 4.11 19.38 11.48
C ILE A 137 4.06 20.87 11.10
N GLU A 138 3.10 21.29 10.26
CA GLU A 138 2.96 22.69 9.88
C GLU A 138 2.55 23.57 11.08
N ALA A 139 1.66 23.06 11.94
CA ALA A 139 1.28 23.75 13.18
C ALA A 139 2.49 23.89 14.12
N ILE A 140 3.27 22.82 14.31
CA ILE A 140 4.51 22.85 15.10
C ILE A 140 5.49 23.88 14.52
N LYS A 141 5.63 23.94 13.19
CA LYS A 141 6.50 24.93 12.53
C LYS A 141 6.06 26.38 12.81
N LYS A 142 4.75 26.67 12.80
CA LYS A 142 4.21 28.01 13.12
C LYS A 142 4.46 28.38 14.58
N ILE A 143 4.25 27.43 15.50
CA ILE A 143 4.53 27.64 16.93
C ILE A 143 6.03 27.90 17.15
N ALA A 144 6.89 27.09 16.52
CA ALA A 144 8.34 27.25 16.58
C ALA A 144 8.80 28.62 16.04
N ALA A 145 8.25 29.08 14.92
CA ALA A 145 8.58 30.39 14.36
C ALA A 145 8.30 31.54 15.34
N GLY A 146 7.21 31.46 16.12
CA GLY A 146 6.92 32.43 17.19
C GLY A 146 7.84 32.28 18.40
N ALA A 147 8.02 31.05 18.89
CA ALA A 147 8.83 30.79 20.09
C ALA A 147 10.33 31.11 19.90
N PHE A 148 10.82 31.06 18.66
CA PHE A 148 12.23 31.27 18.32
C PHE A 148 12.48 32.60 17.58
N ALA A 149 11.54 33.54 17.59
CA ALA A 149 11.69 34.80 16.86
C ALA A 149 12.95 35.58 17.27
N ASP A 150 13.31 35.58 18.55
CA ASP A 150 14.49 36.26 19.09
C ASP A 150 15.77 35.42 19.05
N LEU A 151 15.66 34.11 18.77
CA LEU A 151 16.79 33.18 18.81
C LEU A 151 17.96 33.60 17.91
N PRO A 152 17.76 34.05 16.65
CA PRO A 152 18.87 34.50 15.80
C PRO A 152 19.67 35.65 16.41
N ARG A 153 18.99 36.56 17.13
CA ARG A 153 19.64 37.68 17.81
C ARG A 153 20.43 37.20 19.02
N SER A 154 19.84 36.35 19.86
CA SER A 154 20.53 35.76 21.01
C SER A 154 21.75 34.93 20.61
N VAL A 155 21.68 34.18 19.50
CA VAL A 155 22.81 33.43 18.93
C VAL A 155 23.92 34.37 18.48
N SER A 156 23.55 35.47 17.82
CA SER A 156 24.52 36.49 17.36
C SER A 156 25.21 37.17 18.53
N ASP A 157 24.45 37.53 19.56
CA ASP A 157 24.96 38.13 20.80
C ASP A 157 25.90 37.15 21.54
N ALA A 158 25.52 35.87 21.63
CA ALA A 158 26.36 34.83 22.22
C ALA A 158 27.67 34.63 21.42
N ALA A 159 27.57 34.56 20.08
CA ALA A 159 28.75 34.43 19.22
C ALA A 159 29.70 35.63 19.34
N ALA A 160 29.17 36.85 19.47
CA ALA A 160 29.97 38.04 19.71
C ALA A 160 30.65 38.01 21.09
N PHE A 161 29.91 37.62 22.14
CA PHE A 161 30.42 37.51 23.51
C PHE A 161 31.60 36.52 23.60
N TYR A 162 31.41 35.28 23.12
CA TYR A 162 32.44 34.24 23.22
C TYR A 162 33.63 34.48 22.27
N ARG A 163 33.44 35.23 21.18
CA ARG A 163 34.55 35.63 20.30
C ARG A 163 35.55 36.54 21.03
N ALA A 164 35.05 37.43 21.89
CA ALA A 164 35.86 38.37 22.67
C ALA A 164 36.57 37.74 23.88
N GLU A 165 36.17 36.54 24.29
CA GLU A 165 36.78 35.81 25.42
C GLU A 165 38.20 35.32 25.07
N GLU A 166 39.18 35.52 25.95
CA GLU A 166 40.54 35.01 25.79
C GLU A 166 40.59 33.48 25.98
N GLY A 167 41.37 32.79 25.14
CA GLY A 167 41.43 31.32 25.12
C GLY A 167 40.39 30.67 24.20
N SER A 168 40.39 29.34 24.18
CA SER A 168 39.48 28.52 23.37
C SER A 168 38.58 27.71 24.30
N SER A 169 37.34 28.16 24.50
CA SER A 169 36.29 27.40 25.19
C SER A 169 35.47 26.57 24.20
N THR A 170 34.83 25.50 24.69
CA THR A 170 33.91 24.67 23.89
C THR A 170 32.74 25.48 23.35
N GLU A 171 32.28 26.45 24.13
CA GLU A 171 31.22 27.40 23.83
C GLU A 171 31.64 28.34 22.69
N LYS A 172 32.89 28.84 22.72
CA LYS A 172 33.44 29.67 21.64
C LYS A 172 33.48 28.92 20.31
N VAL A 173 33.91 27.66 20.32
CA VAL A 173 33.90 26.80 19.12
C VAL A 173 32.47 26.54 18.64
N PHE A 174 31.53 26.26 19.56
CA PHE A 174 30.13 26.02 19.24
C PHE A 174 29.45 27.25 18.61
N TRP A 175 29.52 28.42 19.26
CA TRP A 175 28.83 29.63 18.81
C TRP A 175 29.44 30.23 17.53
N SER A 176 30.74 30.03 17.29
CA SER A 176 31.40 30.50 16.06
C SER A 176 30.82 29.86 14.79
N GLN A 177 30.21 28.67 14.89
CA GLN A 177 29.59 27.97 13.76
C GLN A 177 28.32 28.67 13.25
N TYR A 178 27.74 29.56 14.05
CA TYR A 178 26.50 30.27 13.72
C TYR A 178 26.72 31.77 13.48
N ALA A 179 27.99 32.23 13.47
CA ALA A 179 28.34 33.64 13.36
C ALA A 179 28.14 34.25 11.95
N GLU A 180 28.02 33.40 10.92
CA GLU A 180 27.81 33.81 9.52
C GLU A 180 26.65 33.01 8.93
N ALA A 181 25.41 33.43 9.21
CA ALA A 181 24.23 32.71 8.75
C ALA A 181 23.42 33.56 7.76
N GLY A 182 23.76 33.45 6.48
CA GLY A 182 22.92 33.96 5.36
C GLY A 182 21.76 33.03 4.99
N HIS A 183 21.60 31.90 5.69
CA HIS A 183 20.59 30.87 5.39
C HIS A 183 19.74 30.51 6.62
N PRO A 184 18.46 30.12 6.41
CA PRO A 184 17.61 29.63 7.50
C PRO A 184 18.25 28.41 8.17
N VAL A 185 18.51 28.51 9.47
CA VAL A 185 19.08 27.43 10.28
C VAL A 185 18.06 26.29 10.41
N PRO A 186 18.44 25.02 10.21
CA PRO A 186 17.54 23.88 10.41
C PRO A 186 16.98 23.83 11.85
N LEU A 187 15.74 23.34 12.01
CA LEU A 187 15.07 23.26 13.32
C LEU A 187 15.89 22.48 14.37
N SER A 188 16.62 21.44 13.94
CA SER A 188 17.50 20.68 14.83
C SER A 188 18.62 21.53 15.43
N ASP A 189 19.17 22.46 14.65
CA ASP A 189 20.24 23.33 15.11
C ASP A 189 19.68 24.49 15.94
N GLN A 190 18.47 24.98 15.62
CA GLN A 190 17.74 25.90 16.49
C GLN A 190 17.50 25.29 17.88
N GLN A 191 17.15 23.99 17.96
CA GLN A 191 16.99 23.29 19.23
C GLN A 191 18.31 23.19 20.01
N LYS A 192 19.44 22.87 19.35
CA LYS A 192 20.76 22.86 19.99
C LYS A 192 21.14 24.23 20.54
N GLN A 193 20.93 25.29 19.77
CA GLN A 193 21.18 26.67 20.20
C GLN A 193 20.38 27.01 21.46
N LEU A 194 19.09 26.64 21.50
CA LEU A 194 18.24 26.87 22.66
C LEU A 194 18.73 26.11 23.90
N VAL A 195 19.15 24.86 23.73
CA VAL A 195 19.67 24.04 24.84
C VAL A 195 20.94 24.65 25.43
N GLU A 196 21.87 25.13 24.60
CA GLU A 196 23.08 25.80 25.10
C GLU A 196 22.76 27.13 25.79
N LEU A 197 21.84 27.94 25.24
CA LEU A 197 21.33 29.15 25.91
C LEU A 197 20.69 28.83 27.26
N HIS A 198 19.89 27.76 27.34
CA HIS A 198 19.25 27.31 28.57
C HIS A 198 20.27 26.90 29.64
N LYS A 199 21.32 26.17 29.24
CA LYS A 199 22.41 25.76 30.13
C LYS A 199 23.16 26.96 30.71
N VAL A 200 23.48 27.95 29.88
CA VAL A 200 24.12 29.20 30.33
C VAL A 200 23.19 29.97 31.28
N ALA A 201 21.90 30.08 30.93
CA ALA A 201 20.91 30.73 31.78
C ALA A 201 20.77 30.03 33.14
N GLU A 202 20.68 28.70 33.16
CA GLU A 202 20.59 27.90 34.39
C GLU A 202 21.77 28.18 35.32
N GLN A 203 22.99 28.17 34.78
CA GLN A 203 24.20 28.42 35.56
C GLN A 203 24.25 29.84 36.11
N ALA A 204 23.82 30.83 35.32
CA ALA A 204 23.71 32.21 35.76
C ALA A 204 22.69 32.37 36.90
N MET A 205 21.53 31.72 36.78
CA MET A 205 20.50 31.73 37.83
C MET A 205 20.98 31.06 39.12
N LYS A 206 21.66 29.91 39.03
CA LYS A 206 22.30 29.25 40.18
C LYS A 206 23.27 30.20 40.88
N GLY A 207 24.15 30.84 40.11
CA GLY A 207 25.12 31.80 40.64
C GLY A 207 24.48 33.05 41.28
N LEU A 208 23.32 33.49 40.78
CA LEU A 208 22.56 34.57 41.40
C LEU A 208 21.88 34.13 42.71
N ILE A 209 21.26 32.95 42.71
CA ILE A 209 20.56 32.40 43.87
C ILE A 209 21.51 32.18 45.04
N VAL A 210 22.70 31.62 44.80
CA VAL A 210 23.74 31.45 45.85
C VAL A 210 24.09 32.78 46.52
N ARG A 211 24.11 33.88 45.76
CA ARG A 211 24.42 35.23 46.28
C ARG A 211 23.27 35.86 47.05
N LEU A 212 22.03 35.62 46.63
CA LEU A 212 20.85 36.19 47.29
C LEU A 212 20.41 35.40 48.52
N TRP A 213 20.68 34.10 48.57
CA TRP A 213 20.36 33.21 49.68
C TRP A 213 21.60 32.42 50.12
N PRO A 214 22.59 33.10 50.74
CA PRO A 214 23.76 32.40 51.26
C PRO A 214 23.35 31.37 52.31
N GLY A 215 23.84 30.13 52.15
CA GLY A 215 23.58 29.02 53.06
C GLY A 215 22.30 28.20 52.78
N GLU A 216 21.45 28.62 51.86
CA GLU A 216 20.30 27.81 51.43
C GLU A 216 20.68 26.84 50.30
N VAL A 217 20.04 25.68 50.29
CA VAL A 217 20.22 24.70 49.21
C VAL A 217 19.60 25.24 47.92
N VAL A 218 20.41 25.32 46.86
CA VAL A 218 19.97 25.69 45.52
C VAL A 218 19.08 24.57 44.97
N THR A 219 17.90 24.94 44.46
CA THR A 219 17.00 23.98 43.82
C THR A 219 17.66 23.37 42.58
N GLY A 220 17.59 22.05 42.44
CA GLY A 220 18.19 21.35 41.30
C GLY A 220 17.43 21.50 39.97
N SER A 221 16.17 21.95 39.98
CA SER A 221 15.35 22.08 38.77
C SER A 221 15.34 23.51 38.23
N TYR A 222 15.34 23.68 36.90
CA TYR A 222 15.27 24.99 36.25
C TYR A 222 14.04 25.80 36.66
N PHE A 223 12.86 25.15 36.71
CA PHE A 223 11.64 25.80 37.18
C PHE A 223 11.77 26.29 38.64
N GLY A 224 12.43 25.51 39.50
CA GLY A 224 12.72 25.93 40.87
C GLY A 224 13.61 27.18 40.92
N LEU A 225 14.61 27.28 40.04
CA LEU A 225 15.45 28.48 39.92
C LEU A 225 14.61 29.69 39.49
N VAL A 226 13.80 29.54 38.43
CA VAL A 226 12.90 30.61 37.95
C VAL A 226 11.95 31.06 39.05
N ARG A 227 11.32 30.11 39.75
CA ARG A 227 10.37 30.43 40.82
C ARG A 227 11.05 31.20 41.94
N ARG A 228 12.23 30.77 42.36
CA ARG A 228 13.01 31.46 43.40
C ARG A 228 13.42 32.87 42.98
N LEU A 229 13.70 33.11 41.70
CA LEU A 229 13.94 34.46 41.18
C LEU A 229 12.69 35.35 41.18
N VAL A 230 11.53 34.81 40.85
CA VAL A 230 10.26 35.55 40.95
C VAL A 230 10.00 35.98 42.39
N ASP A 231 10.35 35.14 43.36
CA ASP A 231 10.21 35.40 44.79
C ASP A 231 11.42 36.17 45.39
N ALA A 232 12.30 36.76 44.55
CA ALA A 232 13.50 37.45 45.01
C ALA A 232 13.25 38.85 45.61
N CYS A 233 12.18 39.53 45.21
CA CYS A 233 11.92 40.91 45.65
C CYS A 233 11.85 41.06 47.18
N PRO A 234 11.09 40.25 47.93
CA PRO A 234 11.11 40.28 49.39
C PRO A 234 12.51 40.05 49.97
N ARG A 235 13.30 39.15 49.38
CA ARG A 235 14.67 38.88 49.82
C ARG A 235 15.58 40.09 49.62
N LEU A 236 15.45 40.80 48.50
CA LEU A 236 16.21 42.02 48.23
C LEU A 236 15.90 43.10 49.27
N GLU A 237 14.65 43.21 49.73
CA GLU A 237 14.29 44.15 50.80
C GLU A 237 14.92 43.76 52.15
N VAL A 238 14.97 42.47 52.48
CA VAL A 238 15.71 41.98 53.66
C VAL A 238 17.20 42.34 53.56
N ILE A 239 17.81 42.15 52.38
CA ILE A 239 19.22 42.51 52.15
C ILE A 239 19.43 44.04 52.29
N LYS A 240 18.56 44.86 51.70
CA LYS A 240 18.64 46.33 51.84
C LYS A 240 18.54 46.77 53.30
N ARG A 241 17.60 46.19 54.05
CA ARG A 241 17.42 46.47 55.48
C ARG A 241 18.66 46.06 56.28
N SER A 242 19.20 44.88 56.01
CA SER A 242 20.45 44.39 56.60
C SER A 242 21.61 45.36 56.40
N VAL A 243 21.82 45.82 55.16
CA VAL A 243 22.89 46.78 54.83
C VAL A 243 22.69 48.11 55.57
N CYS A 244 21.45 48.57 55.69
CA CYS A 244 21.11 49.77 56.47
C CYS A 244 21.43 49.60 57.96
N ILE A 245 21.01 48.47 58.56
CA ILE A 245 21.28 48.13 59.96
C ILE A 245 22.79 48.09 60.22
N GLU A 246 23.55 47.42 59.35
CA GLU A 246 25.01 47.32 59.52
C GLU A 246 25.70 48.68 59.42
N GLY A 247 25.28 49.50 58.46
CA GLY A 247 25.77 50.87 58.31
C GLY A 247 25.48 51.71 59.56
N ALA A 248 24.25 51.65 60.07
CA ALA A 248 23.84 52.35 61.29
C ALA A 248 24.63 51.85 62.52
N ARG A 249 24.78 50.53 62.68
CA ARG A 249 25.55 49.90 63.76
C ARG A 249 26.98 50.44 63.82
N ARG A 250 27.67 50.48 62.67
CA ARG A 250 29.05 50.98 62.59
C ARG A 250 29.13 52.49 62.85
N ALA A 251 28.21 53.27 62.30
CA ALA A 251 28.16 54.71 62.51
C ALA A 251 27.96 55.05 63.99
N LEU A 252 26.98 54.41 64.64
CA LEU A 252 26.69 54.60 66.06
C LEU A 252 27.84 54.13 66.96
N ALA A 253 28.50 53.01 66.62
CA ALA A 253 29.69 52.55 67.32
C ALA A 253 30.83 53.58 67.25
N ARG A 254 31.09 54.15 66.06
CA ARG A 254 32.11 55.22 65.90
C ARG A 254 31.73 56.49 66.67
N ALA A 255 30.46 56.88 66.70
CA ALA A 255 30.00 58.01 67.51
C ALA A 255 30.20 57.74 69.01
N LYS A 256 29.87 56.52 69.48
CA LYS A 256 30.00 56.10 70.88
C LYS A 256 31.46 56.15 71.39
N VAL A 257 32.45 55.91 70.52
CA VAL A 257 33.89 56.06 70.87
C VAL A 257 34.23 57.50 71.26
N HIS A 258 33.64 58.49 70.60
CA HIS A 258 33.88 59.91 70.90
C HIS A 258 32.94 60.46 71.97
N TRP A 259 31.73 59.90 72.09
CA TRP A 259 30.74 60.27 73.11
C TRP A 259 30.36 59.05 73.96
N GLY A 260 31.19 58.73 74.97
CA GLY A 260 30.99 57.51 75.78
C GLY A 260 29.62 57.41 76.48
N LYS A 261 28.97 58.54 76.79
CA LYS A 261 27.62 58.60 77.39
C LYS A 261 26.47 58.60 76.36
N LEU A 262 26.77 58.48 75.06
CA LEU A 262 25.76 58.49 73.98
C LEU A 262 24.78 57.32 74.13
N ASP A 263 23.50 57.61 74.25
CA ASP A 263 22.44 56.62 74.15
C ASP A 263 21.96 56.60 72.68
N ALA A 264 22.21 55.48 71.99
CA ALA A 264 21.98 55.38 70.55
C ALA A 264 20.49 55.34 70.19
N GLU A 265 19.66 54.75 71.06
CA GLU A 265 18.22 54.70 70.86
C GLU A 265 17.64 56.11 71.03
N LYS A 266 17.96 56.77 72.16
CA LYS A 266 17.54 58.16 72.42
C LYS A 266 18.01 59.12 71.36
N LEU A 267 19.23 58.95 70.83
CA LEU A 267 19.74 59.80 69.74
C LEU A 267 18.86 59.76 68.48
N VAL A 268 18.25 58.61 68.19
CA VAL A 268 17.45 58.40 66.98
C VAL A 268 15.97 58.70 67.24
N THR A 269 15.47 58.45 68.46
CA THR A 269 14.07 58.69 68.83
C THR A 269 13.82 60.13 69.25
N ASP A 270 14.79 60.76 69.89
CA ASP A 270 14.67 62.12 70.41
C ASP A 270 15.14 63.10 69.32
N GLY A 271 14.40 64.19 69.14
CA GLY A 271 14.82 65.25 68.24
C GLY A 271 16.12 65.92 68.68
N PRO A 272 16.69 66.81 67.85
CA PRO A 272 17.81 67.65 68.27
C PRO A 272 17.49 68.34 69.61
N PRO A 273 18.48 68.49 70.51
CA PRO A 273 18.27 69.19 71.77
C PRO A 273 17.66 70.58 71.54
N GLU A 274 16.81 71.02 72.46
CA GLU A 274 16.15 72.32 72.42
C GLU A 274 17.17 73.46 72.17
N GLY A 275 16.92 74.29 71.15
CA GLY A 275 17.82 75.34 70.68
C GLY A 275 18.87 74.91 69.64
N LYS A 276 18.86 73.64 69.18
CA LYS A 276 19.77 73.10 68.14
C LYS A 276 19.05 72.52 66.92
N GLU A 277 17.83 72.97 66.66
CA GLU A 277 16.98 72.50 65.55
C GLU A 277 17.59 72.75 64.15
N HIS A 278 18.55 73.67 64.08
CA HIS A 278 19.34 73.96 62.87
C HIS A 278 20.42 72.90 62.56
N ARG A 279 20.77 72.04 63.52
CA ARG A 279 21.76 70.96 63.31
C ARG A 279 21.08 69.70 62.85
N ARG A 280 20.77 69.64 61.55
CA ARG A 280 20.14 68.46 60.93
C ARG A 280 21.16 67.56 60.24
N PRO A 281 21.01 66.22 60.27
CA PRO A 281 21.96 65.28 59.68
C PRO A 281 22.23 65.52 58.18
N GLU A 282 21.24 65.99 57.44
CA GLU A 282 21.29 66.18 55.99
C GLU A 282 22.39 67.18 55.58
N MET A 283 22.68 68.16 56.45
CA MET A 283 23.72 69.16 56.21
C MET A 283 25.14 68.55 56.20
N TYR A 284 25.31 67.35 56.74
CA TYR A 284 26.60 66.66 56.84
C TYR A 284 26.77 65.53 55.82
N TYR A 285 25.71 65.14 55.11
CA TYR A 285 25.72 63.97 54.22
C TYR A 285 26.79 64.05 53.14
N GLU A 286 26.94 65.20 52.48
CA GLU A 286 27.98 65.37 51.46
C GLU A 286 29.39 65.23 52.04
N GLY A 287 29.63 65.83 53.22
CA GLY A 287 30.91 65.78 53.91
C GLY A 287 31.31 64.38 54.37
N VAL A 288 30.34 63.55 54.75
CA VAL A 288 30.60 62.18 55.25
C VAL A 288 30.56 61.11 54.16
N LEU A 289 30.02 61.40 52.97
CA LEU A 289 29.83 60.41 51.90
C LEU A 289 31.14 59.71 51.49
N LYS A 290 32.24 60.46 51.39
CA LYS A 290 33.57 59.89 51.07
C LYS A 290 34.00 58.87 52.12
N GLY A 291 33.79 59.16 53.41
CA GLY A 291 34.07 58.24 54.51
C GLY A 291 33.14 57.03 54.51
N ALA A 292 31.84 57.24 54.25
CA ALA A 292 30.86 56.16 54.18
C ALA A 292 31.21 55.10 53.11
N ARG A 293 31.74 55.53 51.96
CA ARG A 293 32.21 54.61 50.91
C ARG A 293 33.40 53.74 51.35
N LEU A 294 34.29 54.27 52.18
CA LEU A 294 35.40 53.49 52.73
C LEU A 294 34.89 52.41 53.69
N VAL A 295 33.96 52.78 54.58
CA VAL A 295 33.33 51.83 55.51
C VAL A 295 32.56 50.74 54.77
N ALA A 296 31.89 51.09 53.67
CA ALA A 296 31.15 50.11 52.85
C ALA A 296 32.07 49.00 52.27
N ASN A 297 33.34 49.30 52.01
CA ASN A 297 34.31 48.29 51.55
C ASN A 297 34.78 47.36 52.69
N GLU A 298 34.64 47.77 53.95
CA GLU A 298 34.95 46.96 55.14
C GLU A 298 33.74 46.13 55.62
N CYS A 299 32.57 46.27 54.99
CA CYS A 299 31.37 45.52 55.35
C CYS A 299 31.47 44.07 54.86
N SER A 300 31.24 43.12 55.77
CA SER A 300 31.02 41.72 55.38
C SER A 300 29.72 41.66 54.58
N ARG A 301 29.80 41.10 53.37
CA ARG A 301 28.66 40.98 52.44
C ARG A 301 27.89 39.68 52.61
N ASP A 302 28.40 38.78 53.44
CA ASP A 302 27.87 37.42 53.62
C ASP A 302 26.92 37.32 54.82
N VAL A 303 26.77 38.40 55.60
CA VAL A 303 25.94 38.44 56.82
C VAL A 303 24.68 39.26 56.56
N ILE A 304 23.53 38.69 56.90
CA ILE A 304 22.23 39.35 56.82
C ILE A 304 21.74 39.65 58.24
N PHE A 305 21.51 40.93 58.52
CA PHE A 305 20.90 41.44 59.75
C PHE A 305 19.39 41.61 59.53
N GLU A 306 18.56 41.00 60.38
CA GLU A 306 17.09 41.09 60.33
C GLU A 306 16.54 42.13 61.32
#